data_AF-A0A486TED8-F1
#
_entry.id   AF-A0A486TED8-F1
#
_cell.length_a   1.000
_cell.length_b   1.000
_cell.length_c   1.000
_cell.angle_alpha   90.00
_cell.angle_beta   90.00
_cell.angle_gamma   90.00
#
_symmetry.space_group_name_H-M   'P 1'
#
loop_
_entity.id
_entity.type
_entity.pdbx_description
1 polymer ?
#
loop_
_entity_poly.entity_id
_entity_poly.type
_entity_poly.pdbx_seq_one_letter_code
_entity_poly.pdbx_strand_id
1 'polypeptide(L)'
;MLKKLSLIIPLLALIAQLVWWFTPHYTEEDEAYYRAVFCIIDHDDSRQFLHDMQNIVEGGNSDYALHKTHYLPALGQRMLDTWRQLSPQEQQALRQDKQRCGEILREKQQGKSS
;
A
#
# COMPACT_ATOMS: atom_id res chain seq x y z
N MET A 1 -11.32 40.53 14.71
CA MET A 1 -10.82 39.14 14.57
C MET A 1 -10.69 38.67 13.11
N LEU A 2 -11.27 39.36 12.10
CA LEU A 2 -11.12 39.02 10.67
C LEU A 2 -9.67 39.01 10.14
N LYS A 3 -8.80 39.94 10.59
CA LYS A 3 -7.40 40.02 10.11
C LYS A 3 -6.57 38.78 10.45
N LYS A 4 -6.85 38.08 11.57
CA LYS A 4 -6.16 36.82 11.91
C LYS A 4 -6.60 35.69 10.98
N LEU A 5 -7.89 35.59 10.68
CA LEU A 5 -8.41 34.61 9.71
C LEU A 5 -7.86 34.82 8.30
N SER A 6 -7.71 36.07 7.86
CA SER A 6 -7.13 36.39 6.55
C SER A 6 -5.65 35.98 6.40
N LEU A 7 -4.92 35.82 7.50
CA LEU A 7 -3.53 35.33 7.52
C LEU A 7 -3.43 33.82 7.73
N ILE A 8 -4.38 33.24 8.49
CA ILE A 8 -4.41 31.80 8.78
C ILE A 8 -4.82 30.99 7.54
N ILE A 9 -5.81 31.46 6.77
CA ILE A 9 -6.29 30.74 5.58
C ILE A 9 -5.17 30.50 4.54
N PRO A 10 -4.40 31.52 4.09
CA PRO A 10 -3.32 31.29 3.12
C PRO A 10 -2.19 30.44 3.72
N LEU A 11 -1.93 30.54 5.03
CA LEU A 11 -0.95 29.71 5.72
C LEU A 11 -1.35 28.23 5.71
N LEU A 12 -2.62 27.93 6.01
CA LEU A 12 -3.16 26.57 5.95
C LEU A 12 -3.14 26.01 4.53
N ALA A 13 -3.47 26.83 3.53
CA ALA A 13 -3.39 26.44 2.12
C ALA A 13 -1.95 26.07 1.72
N LEU A 14 -0.96 26.87 2.13
CA LEU A 14 0.45 26.58 1.92
C LEU A 14 0.87 25.25 2.58
N ILE A 15 0.45 25.01 3.82
CA ILE A 15 0.75 23.76 4.52
C ILE A 15 0.11 22.57 3.81
N ALA A 16 -1.17 22.65 3.42
CA ALA A 16 -1.86 21.60 2.70
C ALA A 16 -1.17 21.27 1.36
N GLN A 17 -0.73 22.30 0.63
CA GLN A 17 -0.04 22.12 -0.64
C GLN A 17 1.35 21.49 -0.46
N LEU A 18 2.08 21.86 0.58
CA LEU A 18 3.34 21.19 0.93
C LEU A 18 3.10 19.73 1.26
N VAL A 19 2.10 19.42 2.10
CA VAL A 19 1.75 18.03 2.44
C VAL A 19 1.40 17.22 1.19
N TRP A 20 0.57 17.76 0.29
CA TRP A 20 0.25 17.12 -0.99
C TRP A 20 1.49 16.86 -1.82
N TRP A 21 2.37 17.84 -1.95
CA TRP A 21 3.60 17.72 -2.74
C TRP A 21 4.57 16.67 -2.18
N PHE A 22 4.69 16.58 -0.86
CA PHE A 22 5.58 15.62 -0.20
C PHE A 22 4.96 14.22 -0.06
N THR A 23 3.66 14.06 -0.32
CA THR A 23 3.04 12.74 -0.29
C THR A 23 3.31 12.02 -1.60
N PRO A 24 3.99 10.85 -1.59
CA PRO A 24 4.21 10.08 -2.80
C PRO A 24 2.87 9.57 -3.33
N HIS A 25 2.61 9.84 -4.60
CA HIS A 25 1.44 9.37 -5.32
C HIS A 25 1.82 8.09 -6.05
N TYR A 26 1.20 6.97 -5.69
CA TYR A 26 1.39 5.69 -6.34
C TYR A 26 0.32 5.51 -7.42
N THR A 27 0.69 4.84 -8.51
CA THR A 27 -0.25 4.55 -9.59
C THR A 27 -1.14 3.37 -9.22
N GLU A 28 -2.30 3.21 -9.88
CA GLU A 28 -3.13 2.02 -9.68
C GLU A 28 -2.38 0.73 -10.09
N GLU A 29 -1.46 0.83 -11.05
CA GLU A 29 -0.62 -0.29 -11.49
C GLU A 29 0.32 -0.75 -10.38
N ASP A 30 0.97 0.19 -9.67
CA ASP A 30 1.82 -0.12 -8.52
C ASP A 30 1.02 -0.82 -7.42
N GLU A 31 -0.17 -0.31 -7.11
CA GLU A 31 -1.03 -0.92 -6.08
C GLU A 31 -1.51 -2.32 -6.48
N ALA A 32 -1.91 -2.50 -7.73
CA ALA A 32 -2.32 -3.80 -8.26
C ALA A 32 -1.17 -4.80 -8.23
N TYR A 33 0.05 -4.37 -8.58
CA TYR A 33 1.25 -5.19 -8.49
C TYR A 33 1.53 -5.61 -7.04
N TYR A 34 1.51 -4.69 -6.08
CA TYR A 34 1.73 -5.01 -4.67
C TYR A 34 0.64 -5.90 -4.08
N ARG A 35 -0.60 -5.76 -4.54
CA ARG A 35 -1.70 -6.66 -4.19
C ARG A 35 -1.45 -8.08 -4.72
N ALA A 36 -1.01 -8.20 -5.96
CA ALA A 36 -0.66 -9.49 -6.55
C ALA A 36 0.52 -10.15 -5.81
N VAL A 37 1.58 -9.39 -5.52
CA VAL A 37 2.71 -9.86 -4.71
C VAL A 37 2.23 -10.35 -3.35
N PHE A 38 1.40 -9.55 -2.66
CA PHE A 38 0.85 -9.93 -1.37
C PHE A 38 0.05 -11.23 -1.46
N CYS A 39 -0.74 -11.46 -2.50
CA CYS A 39 -1.50 -12.71 -2.65
C CYS A 39 -0.65 -13.96 -2.92
N ILE A 40 0.63 -13.80 -3.25
CA ILE A 40 1.54 -14.93 -3.52
C ILE A 40 2.25 -15.39 -2.24
N ILE A 41 2.56 -14.47 -1.31
CA ILE A 41 3.29 -14.77 -0.07
C ILE A 41 2.52 -15.74 0.84
N ASP A 42 3.24 -16.35 1.77
CA ASP A 42 2.64 -17.12 2.85
C ASP A 42 1.98 -16.17 3.86
N HIS A 43 0.73 -16.47 4.22
CA HIS A 43 -0.07 -15.67 5.13
C HIS A 43 -0.12 -16.22 6.57
N ASP A 44 0.71 -17.22 6.89
CA ASP A 44 0.74 -17.84 8.22
C ASP A 44 1.49 -17.00 9.27
N ASP A 45 2.53 -16.25 8.89
CA ASP A 45 3.27 -15.35 9.79
C ASP A 45 3.27 -13.89 9.32
N SER A 46 2.33 -13.11 9.86
CA SER A 46 2.21 -11.67 9.56
C SER A 46 3.44 -10.82 9.88
N ARG A 47 4.38 -11.32 10.69
CA ARG A 47 5.65 -10.61 10.96
C ARG A 47 6.60 -10.65 9.76
N GLN A 48 6.44 -11.63 8.88
CA GLN A 48 7.31 -11.83 7.73
C GLN A 48 6.78 -11.19 6.45
N PHE A 49 5.50 -10.78 6.40
CA PHE A 49 4.88 -10.29 5.16
C PHE A 49 5.69 -9.20 4.45
N LEU A 50 6.18 -8.19 5.17
CA LEU A 50 6.96 -7.11 4.57
C LEU A 50 8.29 -7.61 4.00
N HIS A 51 8.93 -8.57 4.68
CA HIS A 51 10.17 -9.18 4.23
C HIS A 51 9.92 -10.08 3.01
N ASP A 52 8.87 -10.89 3.02
CA ASP A 52 8.52 -11.78 1.91
C ASP A 52 8.14 -10.98 0.66
N MET A 53 7.37 -9.90 0.82
CA MET A 53 7.09 -8.99 -0.29
C MET A 53 8.36 -8.37 -0.84
N GLN A 54 9.26 -7.88 0.03
CA GLN A 54 10.53 -7.32 -0.40
C GLN A 54 11.35 -8.36 -1.17
N ASN A 55 11.43 -9.60 -0.68
CA ASN A 55 12.15 -10.68 -1.34
C ASN A 55 11.55 -11.02 -2.71
N ILE A 56 10.22 -11.00 -2.86
CA ILE A 56 9.60 -11.21 -4.19
C ILE A 56 9.91 -10.04 -5.13
N VAL A 57 9.75 -8.80 -4.68
CA VAL A 57 9.93 -7.62 -5.52
C VAL A 57 11.40 -7.45 -5.94
N GLU A 58 12.33 -7.57 -4.99
CA GLU A 58 13.75 -7.35 -5.24
C GLU A 58 14.47 -8.61 -5.72
N GLY A 59 13.99 -9.80 -5.34
CA GLY A 59 14.55 -11.08 -5.79
C GLY A 59 14.26 -11.38 -7.26
N GLY A 60 13.26 -10.73 -7.86
CA GLY A 60 13.04 -10.75 -9.31
C GLY A 60 14.11 -10.00 -10.12
N ASN A 61 15.00 -9.24 -9.46
CA ASN A 61 16.07 -8.53 -10.14
C ASN A 61 17.19 -9.48 -10.56
N SER A 62 17.48 -9.51 -11.87
CA SER A 62 18.68 -10.15 -12.38
C SER A 62 19.92 -9.26 -12.21
N ASP A 63 21.11 -9.85 -12.05
CA ASP A 63 22.36 -9.09 -11.88
C ASP A 63 22.72 -8.23 -13.09
N TYR A 64 22.26 -8.62 -14.28
CA TYR A 64 22.46 -7.90 -15.53
C TYR A 64 21.33 -6.90 -15.86
N ALA A 65 20.34 -6.74 -14.99
CA ALA A 65 19.24 -5.81 -15.24
C ALA A 65 19.73 -4.36 -15.18
N LEU A 66 19.53 -3.61 -16.27
CA LEU A 66 19.88 -2.18 -16.35
C LEU A 66 19.10 -1.34 -15.33
N HIS A 67 17.83 -1.69 -15.12
CA HIS A 67 16.97 -1.08 -14.10
C HIS A 67 16.52 -2.18 -13.16
N LYS A 68 16.84 -2.00 -11.87
CA LYS A 68 16.38 -2.88 -10.79
C LYS A 68 15.11 -2.31 -10.19
N THR A 69 14.12 -3.16 -9.99
CA THR A 69 12.93 -2.81 -9.24
C THR A 69 13.27 -2.77 -7.76
N HIS A 70 12.95 -1.67 -7.10
CA HIS A 70 13.16 -1.50 -5.67
C HIS A 70 11.85 -1.70 -4.93
N TYR A 71 11.93 -2.33 -3.76
CA TYR A 71 10.77 -2.44 -2.89
C TYR A 71 10.35 -1.05 -2.38
N LEU A 72 9.04 -0.82 -2.36
CA LEU A 72 8.38 0.41 -1.89
C LEU A 72 7.74 0.10 -0.54
N PRO A 73 8.39 0.47 0.59
CA PRO A 73 7.93 0.09 1.92
C PRO A 73 6.52 0.60 2.23
N ALA A 74 6.16 1.76 1.69
CA ALA A 74 4.83 2.35 1.90
C ALA A 74 3.70 1.50 1.31
N LEU A 75 3.90 0.89 0.14
CA LEU A 75 2.90 0.02 -0.48
C LEU A 75 2.79 -1.32 0.23
N GLY A 76 3.93 -1.91 0.64
CA GLY A 76 3.92 -3.10 1.48
C GLY A 76 3.23 -2.87 2.82
N GLN A 77 3.51 -1.73 3.47
CA GLN A 77 2.83 -1.35 4.70
C GLN A 77 1.32 -1.15 4.49
N ARG A 78 0.92 -0.52 3.37
CA ARG A 78 -0.50 -0.38 2.99
C ARG A 78 -1.18 -1.74 2.84
N MET A 79 -0.51 -2.75 2.27
CA MET A 79 -1.07 -4.12 2.19
C MET A 79 -1.21 -4.74 3.58
N LEU A 80 -0.19 -4.65 4.43
CA LEU A 80 -0.24 -5.16 5.81
C LEU A 80 -1.35 -4.49 6.62
N ASP A 81 -1.51 -3.17 6.52
CA ASP A 81 -2.56 -2.43 7.20
C ASP A 81 -3.95 -2.78 6.66
N THR A 82 -4.06 -3.05 5.35
CA THR A 82 -5.31 -3.55 4.75
C THR A 82 -5.65 -4.93 5.33
N TRP A 83 -4.67 -5.84 5.36
CA TRP A 83 -4.83 -7.19 5.90
C TRP A 83 -5.24 -7.19 7.38
N ARG A 84 -4.64 -6.31 8.21
CA ARG A 84 -4.98 -6.16 9.64
C ARG A 84 -6.43 -5.72 9.87
N GLN A 85 -7.04 -5.07 8.87
CA GLN A 85 -8.43 -4.60 8.94
C GLN A 85 -9.43 -5.60 8.36
N LEU A 86 -8.95 -6.70 7.80
CA LEU A 86 -9.80 -7.82 7.39
C LEU A 86 -10.32 -8.56 8.63
N SER A 87 -11.53 -9.07 8.52
CA SER A 87 -12.10 -10.00 9.49
C SER A 87 -11.31 -11.32 9.49
N PRO A 88 -11.39 -12.11 10.58
CA PRO A 88 -10.74 -13.42 10.62
C PRO A 88 -11.16 -14.35 9.48
N GLN A 89 -12.41 -14.25 9.02
CA GLN A 89 -12.94 -15.04 7.90
C GLN A 89 -12.30 -14.61 6.57
N GLU A 90 -12.18 -13.30 6.32
CA GLU A 90 -11.47 -12.78 5.14
C GLU A 90 -10.00 -13.19 5.18
N GLN A 91 -9.32 -13.05 6.33
CA GLN A 91 -7.92 -13.47 6.48
C GLN A 91 -7.73 -14.98 6.24
N GLN A 92 -8.70 -15.80 6.65
CA GLN A 92 -8.68 -17.24 6.37
C GLN A 92 -8.91 -17.52 4.88
N ALA A 93 -9.80 -16.77 4.22
CA ALA A 93 -10.04 -16.89 2.79
C ALA A 93 -8.78 -16.53 1.99
N LEU A 94 -8.02 -15.50 2.39
CA LEU A 94 -6.74 -15.15 1.77
C LEU A 94 -5.70 -16.29 1.88
N ARG A 95 -5.68 -17.01 3.00
CA ARG A 95 -4.80 -18.17 3.20
C ARG A 95 -5.16 -19.36 2.31
N GLN A 96 -6.45 -19.57 2.06
CA GLN A 96 -6.95 -20.75 1.35
C GLN A 96 -7.06 -20.54 -0.16
N ASP A 97 -7.36 -19.33 -0.60
CA ASP A 97 -7.68 -19.02 -2.00
C ASP A 97 -6.90 -17.79 -2.49
N LYS A 98 -5.81 -18.06 -3.21
CA LYS A 98 -4.97 -17.02 -3.82
C LYS A 98 -5.69 -16.24 -4.92
N GLN A 99 -6.69 -16.82 -5.60
CA GLN A 99 -7.45 -16.09 -6.63
C GLN A 99 -8.37 -15.05 -5.99
N ARG A 100 -9.02 -15.43 -4.88
CA ARG A 100 -9.95 -14.56 -4.16
C ARG A 100 -9.28 -13.49 -3.31
N CYS A 101 -8.00 -13.66 -2.98
CA CYS A 101 -7.20 -12.68 -2.25
C CYS A 101 -7.20 -11.29 -2.94
N GLY A 102 -7.01 -11.25 -4.25
CA GLY A 102 -6.93 -9.99 -5.00
C GLY A 102 -8.25 -9.20 -4.97
N GLU A 103 -9.39 -9.90 -4.99
CA GLU A 103 -10.71 -9.29 -4.94
C GLU A 103 -11.00 -8.69 -3.56
N ILE A 104 -10.78 -9.46 -2.50
CA ILE A 104 -11.01 -9.03 -1.11
C ILE A 104 -10.17 -7.78 -0.78
N LEU A 105 -8.88 -7.79 -1.16
CA LEU A 105 -8.00 -6.65 -0.91
C LEU A 105 -8.41 -5.42 -1.72
N ARG A 106 -8.84 -5.60 -2.98
CA ARG A 106 -9.31 -4.50 -3.82
C ARG A 106 -10.56 -3.85 -3.23
N GLU A 107 -11.55 -4.65 -2.86
CA GLU A 107 -12.80 -4.16 -2.27
C GLU A 107 -12.53 -3.38 -0.97
N LYS A 108 -11.65 -3.90 -0.10
CA LYS A 108 -11.29 -3.24 1.15
C LYS A 108 -10.57 -1.90 0.93
N GLN A 109 -9.79 -1.77 -0.14
CA GLN A 109 -9.07 -0.54 -0.49
C GLN A 109 -10.01 0.49 -1.12
N GLN A 110 -10.92 0.06 -1.99
CA GLN A 110 -11.91 0.93 -2.62
C GLN A 110 -12.96 1.43 -1.61
N GLY A 111 -13.37 0.60 -0.65
CA GLY A 111 -14.31 0.99 0.40
C GLY A 111 -13.80 2.05 1.37
N LYS A 112 -12.49 2.34 1.39
CA LYS A 112 -11.90 3.45 2.16
C LYS A 112 -11.87 4.78 1.39
N SER A 113 -12.10 4.75 0.09
CA SER A 113 -12.06 5.94 -0.76
C SER A 113 -13.43 6.65 -0.87
N SER A 114 -14.42 6.26 -0.06
CA SER A 114 -15.76 6.84 -0.01
C SER A 114 -16.06 7.52 1.33
#